data_AF-A0A6L5ZUC0-F1
#
_entry.id   AF-A0A6L5ZUC0-F1
#
_cell.length_a   1.000
_cell.length_b   1.000
_cell.length_c   1.000
_cell.angle_alpha   90.00
_cell.angle_beta   90.00
_cell.angle_gamma   90.00
#
_symmetry.space_group_name_H-M   'P 1'
#
loop_
_entity.id
_entity.type
_entity.pdbx_description
1 polymer ?
#
loop_
_entity_poly.entity_id
_entity_poly.type
_entity_poly.pdbx_seq_one_letter_code
_entity_poly.pdbx_strand_id
1 'polypeptide(L)'
;TQLITAATTLLPFYLYDGIAEDKYELGPVLAMIALGVFGSGFAYIWNFSIIAAAGSSIASTVTYLTPVVAVFVGWLFLGENISWHEPAGALLVIIGAAWSQGRFKRKAKI
;
A
#
# COMPACT_ATOMS: atom_id res chain seq x y z
N THR A 1 -12.93 11.29 8.65
CA THR A 1 -13.41 10.43 9.76
C THR A 1 -12.43 9.31 10.07
N GLN A 2 -12.00 8.49 9.10
CA GLN A 2 -11.07 7.37 9.33
C GLN A 2 -9.78 7.74 10.11
N LEU A 3 -9.09 8.83 9.74
CA LEU A 3 -7.87 9.25 10.43
C LEU A 3 -8.11 9.68 11.88
N ILE A 4 -9.24 10.34 12.14
CA ILE A 4 -9.62 10.77 13.49
C ILE A 4 -9.92 9.53 14.34
N THR A 5 -10.68 8.58 13.80
CA THR A 5 -10.98 7.32 14.48
C THR A 5 -9.70 6.53 14.76
N ALA A 6 -8.79 6.41 13.79
CA ALA A 6 -7.52 5.73 13.97
C ALA A 6 -6.66 6.39 15.07
N ALA A 7 -6.57 7.73 15.05
CA ALA A 7 -5.84 8.48 16.08
C ALA A 7 -6.46 8.28 17.47
N THR A 8 -7.78 8.35 17.59
CA THR A 8 -8.50 8.12 18.85
C THR A 8 -8.32 6.69 19.36
N THR A 9 -8.30 5.69 18.48
CA THR A 9 -8.11 4.29 18.86
C THR A 9 -6.68 4.00 19.31
N LEU A 10 -5.68 4.60 18.67
CA LEU A 10 -4.26 4.39 19.01
C LEU A 10 -3.82 5.18 20.24
N LEU A 11 -4.46 6.31 20.55
CA LEU A 11 -4.14 7.16 21.69
C LEU A 11 -4.11 6.43 23.06
N PRO A 12 -5.11 5.60 23.45
CA PRO A 12 -5.04 4.87 24.71
C PRO A 12 -3.94 3.81 24.74
N PHE A 13 -3.61 3.18 23.60
CA PHE A 13 -2.49 2.24 23.51
C PHE A 13 -1.14 2.97 23.67
N TYR A 14 -1.00 4.13 23.02
CA TYR A 14 0.17 4.99 23.16
C TYR A 14 0.38 5.47 24.59
N LEU A 15 -0.70 5.79 25.31
CA LEU A 15 -0.64 6.18 26.73
C LEU A 15 -0.37 5.00 27.68
N TYR A 16 -0.72 3.77 27.30
CA TYR A 16 -0.56 2.56 28.11
C TYR A 16 0.85 1.95 28.00
N ASP A 17 1.41 1.87 26.79
CA ASP A 17 2.73 1.26 26.53
C ASP A 17 3.91 2.18 26.91
N GLY A 18 3.59 3.42 27.32
CA GLY A 18 4.57 4.46 27.65
C GLY A 18 5.05 5.21 26.41
N ILE A 19 5.42 6.47 26.60
CA ILE A 19 6.09 7.28 25.57
C ILE A 19 7.39 6.55 25.25
N ALA A 20 7.46 5.88 24.09
CA ALA A 20 8.70 5.29 23.59
C ALA A 20 9.78 6.36 23.70
N GLU A 21 10.80 6.09 24.51
CA GLU A 21 11.82 7.00 25.03
C GLU A 21 11.94 8.33 24.27
N ASP A 22 11.72 9.44 24.98
CA ASP A 22 11.69 10.84 24.53
C ASP A 22 12.92 11.28 23.71
N LYS A 23 13.01 10.79 22.47
CA LYS A 23 13.86 11.34 21.43
C LYS A 23 12.95 11.82 20.31
N TYR A 24 12.35 12.98 20.55
CA TYR A 24 11.67 13.77 19.51
C TYR A 24 12.71 14.26 18.50
N GLU A 25 13.25 13.35 17.70
CA GLU A 25 14.14 13.68 16.62
C GLU A 25 13.32 14.18 15.43
N LEU A 26 13.81 15.25 14.80
CA LEU A 26 13.18 15.80 13.60
C LEU A 26 13.22 14.81 12.43
N GLY A 27 14.18 13.87 12.44
CA GLY A 27 14.34 12.85 11.39
C GLY A 27 13.09 11.98 11.20
N PRO A 28 12.63 11.23 12.22
CA PRO A 28 11.41 10.44 12.16
C PRO A 28 10.17 11.25 11.77
N VAL A 29 10.03 12.47 12.31
CA VAL A 29 8.88 13.33 11.99
C VAL A 29 8.87 13.71 10.50
N LEU A 30 10.01 14.13 9.96
CA LEU A 30 10.14 14.45 8.53
C LEU A 30 9.93 13.20 7.65
N ALA A 31 10.43 12.04 8.08
CA ALA A 31 10.21 10.78 7.38
C ALA A 31 8.72 10.39 7.36
N MET A 32 7.99 10.57 8.47
CA MET A 32 6.55 10.34 8.53
C MET A 32 5.76 11.28 7.63
N ILE A 33 6.14 12.57 7.58
CA ILE A 33 5.54 13.55 6.68
C ILE A 33 5.78 13.15 5.23
N ALA A 34 7.02 12.80 4.87
CA ALA A 34 7.36 12.34 3.54
C ALA A 34 6.56 11.08 3.16
N LEU A 35 6.49 10.09 4.06
CA LEU A 35 5.70 8.88 3.87
C LEU A 35 4.21 9.19 3.63
N GLY A 36 3.62 10.10 4.41
CA GLY A 36 2.23 10.51 4.23
C GLY A 36 1.98 11.25 2.92
N VAL A 37 2.85 12.20 2.56
CA VAL A 37 2.74 13.00 1.35
C VAL A 37 2.94 12.16 0.09
N PHE A 38 4.03 11.39 0.01
CA PHE A 38 4.36 10.59 -1.17
C PHE A 38 3.60 9.26 -1.22
N GLY A 39 3.49 8.55 -0.09
CA GLY A 39 2.84 7.24 -0.03
C GLY A 39 1.33 7.32 -0.20
N SER A 40 0.69 8.33 0.38
CA SER A 40 -0.78 8.45 0.38
C SER A 40 -1.27 9.68 -0.38
N GLY A 41 -0.73 10.87 -0.11
CA GLY A 41 -1.21 12.13 -0.69
C GLY A 41 -1.19 12.13 -2.22
N PHE A 42 0.00 11.97 -2.81
CA PHE A 42 0.16 11.89 -4.26
C PHE A 42 -0.53 10.67 -4.87
N ALA A 43 -0.46 9.52 -4.20
CA ALA A 43 -1.12 8.31 -4.65
C ALA A 43 -2.64 8.50 -4.80
N TYR A 44 -3.30 9.18 -3.85
CA TYR A 44 -4.73 9.49 -3.95
C TYR A 44 -5.05 10.47 -5.10
N ILE A 45 -4.21 11.49 -5.31
CA ILE A 45 -4.40 12.44 -6.43
C ILE A 45 -4.35 11.70 -7.76
N TRP A 46 -3.36 10.82 -7.96
CA TRP A 46 -3.29 10.00 -9.16
C TRP A 46 -4.44 9.01 -9.26
N ASN A 47 -4.84 8.38 -8.14
CA ASN A 47 -5.96 7.46 -8.14
C ASN A 47 -7.26 8.14 -8.60
N PHE A 48 -7.56 9.33 -8.07
CA PHE A 48 -8.73 10.11 -8.51
C PHE A 48 -8.63 10.56 -9.97
N SER A 49 -7.42 10.92 -10.43
CA SER A 49 -7.18 11.27 -11.84
C SER A 49 -7.46 10.09 -12.77
N ILE A 50 -7.02 8.88 -12.41
CA ILE A 50 -7.28 7.65 -13.18
C ILE A 50 -8.76 7.30 -13.14
N ILE A 51 -9.43 7.45 -11.99
CA ILE A 51 -10.88 7.25 -11.89
C ILE A 51 -11.63 8.20 -12.84
N ALA A 52 -11.25 9.47 -12.88
CA ALA A 52 -11.86 10.47 -13.76
C ALA A 52 -11.63 10.17 -15.26
N ALA A 53 -10.44 9.68 -15.61
CA ALA A 53 -10.07 9.43 -17.01
C ALA A 53 -10.55 8.06 -17.56
N ALA A 54 -10.50 7.00 -16.75
CA ALA A 54 -10.67 5.61 -17.18
C ALA A 54 -11.72 4.83 -16.38
N GLY A 55 -12.34 5.44 -15.38
CA GLY A 55 -13.36 4.83 -14.53
C GLY A 55 -12.78 3.98 -13.38
N SER A 56 -13.63 3.69 -12.39
CA SER A 56 -13.25 3.01 -11.15
C SER A 56 -12.74 1.58 -11.33
N SER A 57 -13.20 0.88 -12.38
CA SER A 57 -12.76 -0.50 -12.67
C SER A 57 -11.29 -0.56 -13.09
N ILE A 58 -10.84 0.35 -13.96
CA ILE A 58 -9.43 0.42 -14.36
C ILE A 58 -8.56 0.94 -13.21
N ALA A 59 -9.03 1.95 -12.47
CA ALA A 59 -8.30 2.48 -11.31
C ALA A 59 -8.03 1.40 -10.25
N SER A 60 -8.99 0.51 -9.99
CA SER A 60 -8.84 -0.59 -9.04
C SER A 60 -7.76 -1.59 -9.46
N THR A 61 -7.40 -1.64 -10.75
CA THR A 61 -6.36 -2.54 -11.24
C THR A 61 -4.98 -2.16 -10.72
N VAL A 62 -4.74 -0.86 -10.46
CA VAL A 62 -3.46 -0.33 -9.99
C VAL A 62 -3.09 -0.91 -8.62
N THR A 63 -4.08 -1.08 -7.74
CA THR A 63 -3.88 -1.64 -6.39
C THR A 63 -3.34 -3.07 -6.42
N TYR A 64 -3.60 -3.82 -7.49
CA TYR A 64 -3.07 -5.18 -7.64
C TYR A 64 -1.59 -5.22 -8.03
N LEU A 65 -1.05 -4.13 -8.59
CA LEU A 65 0.37 -4.00 -8.88
C LEU A 65 1.17 -3.60 -7.64
N THR A 66 0.53 -2.96 -6.64
CA THR A 66 1.16 -2.54 -5.38
C THR A 66 2.10 -3.59 -4.77
N PRO A 67 1.71 -4.86 -4.55
CA PRO A 67 2.60 -5.86 -3.97
C PRO A 67 3.84 -6.17 -4.83
N VAL A 68 3.70 -6.17 -6.16
CA VAL A 68 4.84 -6.40 -7.07
C VAL A 68 5.82 -5.23 -7.01
N VAL A 69 5.30 -4.00 -7.02
CA VAL A 69 6.10 -2.78 -6.88
C VAL A 69 6.77 -2.73 -5.50
N ALA A 70 6.06 -3.13 -4.44
CA ALA A 70 6.60 -3.17 -3.09
C ALA A 70 7.82 -4.08 -2.97
N VAL A 71 7.75 -5.32 -3.51
CA VAL A 71 8.89 -6.26 -3.53
C VAL A 71 10.05 -5.70 -4.35
N PHE A 72 9.77 -5.11 -5.51
CA PHE A 72 10.80 -4.51 -6.37
C PHE A 72 11.53 -3.35 -5.68
N VAL A 73 10.78 -2.46 -5.02
CA VAL A 73 11.34 -1.33 -4.28
C VAL A 73 12.09 -1.80 -3.02
N GLY A 74 11.59 -2.82 -2.31
CA GLY A 74 12.26 -3.44 -1.18
C GLY A 74 13.63 -4.00 -1.56
N TRP A 75 13.68 -4.79 -2.63
CA TRP A 75 14.94 -5.27 -3.20
C TRP A 75 15.89 -4.13 -3.59
N LEU A 76 15.39 -3.11 -4.30
CA LEU A 76 16.23 -2.04 -4.85
C LEU A 76 16.77 -1.08 -3.78
N PHE A 77 15.94 -0.69 -2.81
CA PHE A 77 16.27 0.36 -1.83
C PHE A 77 16.71 -0.19 -0.47
N LEU A 78 16.14 -1.31 -0.01
CA LEU A 78 16.52 -1.93 1.26
C LEU A 78 17.62 -2.99 1.07
N GLY A 79 17.90 -3.42 -0.17
CA GLY A 79 18.94 -4.41 -0.47
C GLY A 79 18.57 -5.81 0.03
N GLU A 80 17.29 -6.11 0.17
CA GLU A 80 16.81 -7.43 0.61
C GLU A 80 17.26 -8.50 -0.38
N ASN A 81 17.89 -9.58 0.10
CA ASN A 81 18.28 -10.69 -0.77
C ASN A 81 17.03 -11.45 -1.21
N ILE A 82 16.68 -11.35 -2.50
CA ILE A 82 15.55 -12.08 -3.09
C ILE A 82 15.85 -13.59 -3.00
N SER A 83 15.20 -14.23 -2.03
CA SER A 83 15.17 -15.68 -1.89
C SER A 83 14.16 -16.27 -2.87
N TRP A 84 14.15 -17.60 -3.05
CA TRP A 84 13.17 -18.25 -3.92
C TRP A 84 11.71 -18.04 -3.49
N HIS A 85 11.48 -17.64 -2.23
CA HIS A 85 10.15 -17.42 -1.67
C HIS A 85 9.52 -16.08 -2.10
N GLU A 86 10.30 -15.01 -2.30
CA GLU A 86 9.78 -13.73 -2.80
C GLU A 86 9.13 -13.80 -4.18
N PRO A 87 9.78 -14.33 -5.24
CA PRO A 87 9.16 -14.41 -6.55
C PRO A 87 8.00 -15.39 -6.56
N ALA A 88 8.06 -16.46 -5.76
CA ALA A 88 6.93 -17.38 -5.58
C ALA A 88 5.73 -16.67 -4.92
N GLY A 89 5.95 -15.89 -3.87
CA GLY A 89 4.93 -15.07 -3.21
C GLY A 89 4.36 -14.00 -4.14
N ALA A 90 5.22 -13.30 -4.90
CA ALA A 90 4.80 -12.32 -5.89
C ALA A 90 3.92 -12.95 -6.97
N LEU A 91 4.28 -14.13 -7.48
CA LEU A 91 3.45 -14.88 -8.43
C LEU A 91 2.08 -15.23 -7.82
N LEU A 92 2.08 -15.71 -6.58
CA LEU A 92 0.86 -16.12 -5.87
C LEU A 92 -0.09 -14.92 -5.71
N VAL A 93 0.44 -13.75 -5.36
CA VAL A 93 -0.33 -12.51 -5.25
C VAL A 93 -0.89 -12.06 -6.61
N ILE A 94 -0.09 -12.11 -7.68
CA ILE A 94 -0.55 -11.77 -9.04
C ILE A 94 -1.68 -12.71 -9.48
N ILE A 95 -1.54 -14.02 -9.24
CA ILE A 95 -2.56 -15.02 -9.57
C ILE A 95 -3.84 -14.77 -8.76
N GLY A 96 -3.73 -14.55 -7.44
CA GLY A 96 -4.87 -14.25 -6.59
C GLY A 96 -5.60 -12.97 -7.00
N ALA A 97 -4.85 -11.92 -7.37
CA ALA A 97 -5.40 -10.68 -7.87
C ALA A 97 -6.10 -10.84 -9.23
N ALA A 98 -5.54 -11.65 -10.14
CA ALA A 98 -6.16 -11.97 -11.43
C ALA A 98 -7.45 -12.77 -11.26
N TRP A 99 -7.49 -13.68 -10.28
CA TRP A 99 -8.69 -14.44 -9.92
C TRP A 99 -9.78 -13.54 -9.32
N SER A 100 -9.43 -12.68 -8.36
CA SER A 100 -10.36 -11.77 -7.67
C SER A 100 -11.06 -10.81 -8.65
N GLN A 101 -10.34 -10.32 -9.66
CA GLN A 101 -10.90 -9.49 -10.73
C GLN A 101 -11.79 -10.26 -11.72
N GLY A 102 -11.88 -11.59 -11.59
CA GLY A 102 -12.65 -12.40 -12.53
C GLY A 102 -12.04 -12.41 -13.94
N ARG A 103 -10.74 -12.15 -14.11
CA ARG A 103 -10.07 -12.27 -15.42
C ARG A 103 -10.14 -13.68 -15.99
N PHE A 104 -10.36 -14.68 -15.14
CA PHE A 104 -10.62 -16.08 -15.51
C PHE A 104 -12.10 -16.39 -15.77
N LYS A 105 -13.04 -15.48 -15.44
CA LYS A 105 -14.42 -15.57 -15.91
C LYS A 105 -14.46 -15.14 -17.38
N ARG A 106 -14.13 -16.10 -18.24
CA ARG A 106 -14.49 -16.15 -19.66
C ARG A 106 -15.89 -15.58 -19.81
N LYS A 107 -16.08 -14.60 -20.69
CA LYS A 107 -17.41 -14.12 -21.10
C LYS A 107 -18.33 -15.33 -21.27
N ALA A 108 -19.28 -15.52 -20.34
CA ALA A 108 -20.45 -16.32 -20.62
C ALA A 108 -21.27 -15.48 -21.59
N LYS A 109 -20.96 -15.63 -22.88
CA LYS A 109 -21.78 -15.14 -23.97
C LYS A 109 -22.83 -16.21 -24.20
N ILE A 110 -24.07 -15.84 -23.89
CA ILE A 110 -25.38 -16.11 -24.53
C ILE A 110 -26.43 -16.05 -23.42
#